data_AF-A0A087FVF2-F1
#
_entry.id   AF-A0A087FVF2-F1
#
_cell.length_a   1.000
_cell.length_b   1.000
_cell.length_c   1.000
_cell.angle_alpha   90.00
_cell.angle_beta   90.00
_cell.angle_gamma   90.00
#
_symmetry.space_group_name_H-M   'P 1'
#
loop_
_entity.id
_entity.type
_entity.pdbx_description
1 polymer ?
#
loop_
_entity_poly.entity_id
_entity_poly.type
_entity_poly.pdbx_seq_one_letter_code
_entity_poly.pdbx_strand_id
1 'polypeptide(L)'
;MLKKLPFIIPLLALIALLVWWFTPHYTADEEAYYRAVFCMIDHDDSRQFLHDMQNIVEGGNSDYALHKTHYLPALGQRMLDTWRQLSAQEQQTLGEDRQRCGEILREKQQGKSS
;
A
#
# COMPACT_ATOMS: atom_id res chain seq x y z
N MET A 1 16.22 -41.50 6.38
CA MET A 1 14.92 -40.85 6.67
C MET A 1 14.35 -40.08 5.46
N LEU A 2 14.48 -40.64 4.24
CA LEU A 2 14.21 -39.93 2.97
C LEU A 2 12.84 -40.24 2.33
N LYS A 3 11.93 -40.91 3.06
CA LYS A 3 10.63 -41.38 2.53
C LYS A 3 9.48 -40.38 2.73
N LYS A 4 9.72 -39.28 3.46
CA LYS A 4 8.73 -38.22 3.73
C LYS A 4 8.86 -37.00 2.81
N LEU A 5 9.99 -36.85 2.12
CA LEU A 5 10.20 -35.80 1.12
C LEU A 5 9.12 -35.74 0.02
N PRO A 6 8.68 -36.86 -0.58
CA PRO A 6 7.66 -36.81 -1.63
C PRO A 6 6.27 -36.44 -1.11
N PHE A 7 6.04 -36.45 0.20
CA PHE A 7 4.81 -35.92 0.83
C PHE A 7 4.96 -34.47 1.28
N ILE A 8 6.16 -34.03 1.65
CA ILE A 8 6.42 -32.66 2.08
C ILE A 8 6.40 -31.69 0.90
N ILE A 9 6.95 -32.06 -0.26
CA ILE A 9 6.95 -31.20 -1.45
C ILE A 9 5.53 -30.80 -1.90
N PRO A 10 4.57 -31.73 -2.12
CA PRO A 10 3.22 -31.34 -2.51
C PRO A 10 2.49 -30.57 -1.41
N LEU A 11 2.77 -30.85 -0.13
CA LEU A 11 2.21 -30.10 1.00
C LEU A 11 2.70 -28.64 0.99
N LEU A 12 3.99 -28.40 0.78
CA LEU A 12 4.56 -27.05 0.67
C LEU A 12 4.03 -26.31 -0.56
N ALA A 13 3.86 -27.00 -1.69
CA ALA A 13 3.25 -26.43 -2.88
C ALA A 13 1.79 -26.00 -2.65
N LEU A 14 1.01 -26.83 -1.93
CA LEU A 14 -0.35 -26.50 -1.51
C LEU A 14 -0.38 -25.27 -0.59
N ILE A 15 0.52 -25.19 0.38
CA ILE A 15 0.63 -24.03 1.28
C ILE A 15 0.99 -22.77 0.48
N ALA A 16 1.95 -22.84 -0.44
CA ALA A 16 2.33 -21.70 -1.28
C ALA A 16 1.17 -21.21 -2.16
N LEU A 17 0.41 -22.13 -2.75
CA LEU A 17 -0.79 -21.81 -3.53
C LEU A 17 -1.87 -21.16 -2.67
N LEU A 18 -2.11 -21.66 -1.46
CA LEU A 18 -3.06 -21.05 -0.53
C LEU A 18 -2.61 -19.63 -0.16
N VAL A 19 -1.35 -19.43 0.19
CA VAL A 19 -0.82 -18.09 0.51
C VAL A 19 -0.97 -17.15 -0.67
N TRP A 20 -0.62 -17.59 -1.88
CA TRP A 20 -0.79 -16.79 -3.09
C TRP A 20 -2.25 -16.42 -3.32
N TRP A 21 -3.17 -17.38 -3.17
CA TRP A 21 -4.61 -17.17 -3.35
C TRP A 21 -5.20 -16.20 -2.30
N PHE A 22 -4.73 -16.28 -1.05
CA PHE A 22 -5.19 -15.41 0.03
C PHE A 22 -4.51 -14.03 0.04
N THR A 23 -3.46 -13.83 -0.76
CA THR A 23 -2.80 -12.52 -0.86
C THR A 23 -3.57 -11.65 -1.86
N PRO A 24 -4.16 -10.53 -1.44
CA PRO A 24 -4.84 -9.64 -2.36
C PRO A 24 -3.83 -9.04 -3.35
N HIS A 25 -4.07 -9.26 -4.64
CA HIS A 25 -3.30 -8.65 -5.71
C HIS A 25 -3.91 -7.29 -6.05
N TYR A 26 -3.21 -6.22 -5.66
CA TYR A 26 -3.57 -4.85 -6.02
C TYR A 26 -3.02 -4.51 -7.40
N THR A 27 -3.80 -3.74 -8.15
CA THR A 27 -3.40 -3.26 -9.48
C THR A 27 -2.44 -2.09 -9.35
N ALA A 28 -1.62 -1.85 -10.39
CA ALA A 28 -0.71 -0.71 -10.42
C ALA A 28 -1.45 0.64 -10.36
N ASP A 29 -2.68 0.69 -10.89
CA ASP A 29 -3.52 1.87 -10.90
C ASP A 29 -4.02 2.22 -9.48
N GLU A 30 -4.43 1.22 -8.70
CA GLU A 30 -4.81 1.41 -7.29
C GLU A 30 -3.62 1.91 -6.46
N GLU A 31 -2.44 1.34 -6.65
CA GLU A 31 -1.23 1.80 -5.94
C GLU A 31 -0.86 3.23 -6.31
N ALA A 32 -0.94 3.58 -7.60
CA ALA A 32 -0.67 4.94 -8.08
C ALA A 32 -1.68 5.94 -7.51
N TYR A 33 -2.95 5.56 -7.44
CA TYR A 33 -4.00 6.37 -6.82
C TYR A 33 -3.75 6.59 -5.33
N TYR A 34 -3.44 5.53 -4.57
CA TYR A 34 -3.14 5.65 -3.14
C TYR A 34 -1.87 6.45 -2.87
N ARG A 35 -0.87 6.37 -3.75
CA ARG A 35 0.33 7.22 -3.68
C ARG A 35 -0.02 8.69 -3.89
N ALA A 36 -0.86 8.99 -4.88
CA ALA A 36 -1.31 10.36 -5.13
C ALA A 36 -2.12 10.92 -3.96
N VAL A 37 -3.04 10.12 -3.39
CA VAL A 37 -3.79 10.49 -2.18
C VAL A 37 -2.85 10.75 -1.01
N PHE A 38 -1.86 9.88 -0.80
CA PHE A 38 -0.87 10.07 0.26
C PHE A 38 -0.07 11.37 0.06
N CYS A 39 0.29 11.73 -1.18
CA CYS A 39 0.98 13.00 -1.45
C CYS A 39 0.09 14.25 -1.31
N MET A 40 -1.21 14.10 -1.15
CA MET A 40 -2.14 15.22 -0.95
C MET A 40 -2.42 15.51 0.52
N ILE A 41 -2.26 14.51 1.42
CA ILE A 41 -2.50 14.69 2.86
C ILE A 41 -1.39 15.50 3.52
N ASP A 42 -1.72 16.06 4.69
CA ASP A 42 -0.73 16.69 5.57
C ASP A 42 0.15 15.61 6.19
N HIS A 43 1.46 15.86 6.22
CA HIS A 43 2.46 14.93 6.74
C HIS A 43 2.93 15.28 8.17
N ASP A 44 2.33 16.29 8.82
CA ASP A 44 2.72 16.72 10.16
C ASP A 44 2.29 15.73 11.27
N ASP A 45 1.12 15.08 11.16
CA ASP A 45 0.65 14.08 12.13
C ASP A 45 0.49 12.68 11.52
N SER A 46 1.56 11.88 11.62
CA SER A 46 1.58 10.49 11.14
C SER A 46 0.52 9.56 11.75
N ARG A 47 -0.13 9.94 12.87
CA ARG A 47 -1.24 9.16 13.43
C ARG A 47 -2.54 9.33 12.65
N GLN A 48 -2.68 10.43 11.92
CA GLN A 48 -3.90 10.76 11.17
C GLN A 48 -3.86 10.31 9.72
N PHE A 49 -2.69 9.95 9.17
CA PHE A 49 -2.54 9.59 7.75
C PHE A 49 -3.59 8.59 7.24
N LEU A 50 -3.83 7.50 7.97
CA LEU A 50 -4.80 6.49 7.53
C LEU A 50 -6.23 7.04 7.54
N HIS A 51 -6.55 7.91 8.50
CA HIS A 51 -7.86 8.54 8.60
C HIS A 51 -8.03 9.59 7.49
N ASP A 52 -7.01 10.40 7.22
CA ASP A 52 -7.04 11.42 6.17
C ASP A 52 -7.15 10.77 4.79
N MET A 53 -6.39 9.70 4.54
CA MET A 53 -6.54 8.92 3.32
C MET A 53 -7.95 8.34 3.18
N GLN A 54 -8.49 7.76 4.26
CA GLN A 54 -9.86 7.24 4.24
C GLN A 54 -10.86 8.35 3.91
N ASN A 55 -10.74 9.52 4.55
CA ASN A 55 -11.61 10.65 4.33
C ASN A 55 -11.52 11.19 2.89
N ILE A 56 -10.34 11.20 2.28
CA ILE A 56 -10.19 11.61 0.87
C ILE A 56 -10.82 10.57 -0.07
N VAL A 57 -10.55 9.28 0.16
CA VAL A 57 -11.04 8.20 -0.71
C VAL A 57 -12.55 8.05 -0.61
N GLU A 58 -13.10 8.09 0.60
CA GLU A 58 -14.53 7.88 0.84
C GLU A 58 -15.33 9.19 0.82
N GLY A 59 -14.69 10.33 1.08
CA GLY A 59 -15.34 11.66 1.05
C GLY A 59 -15.74 12.10 -0.35
N GLY A 60 -15.14 11.52 -1.40
CA GLY A 60 -15.60 11.68 -2.78
C GLY A 60 -16.93 10.96 -3.08
N ASN A 61 -17.45 10.15 -2.16
CA ASN A 61 -18.71 9.44 -2.35
C ASN A 61 -19.89 10.37 -2.11
N SER A 62 -20.56 10.79 -3.19
CA SER A 62 -21.88 11.44 -3.07
C SER A 62 -22.96 10.43 -2.64
N ASP A 63 -23.98 10.89 -1.92
CA ASP A 63 -25.10 10.03 -1.45
C ASP A 63 -25.88 9.34 -2.58
N TYR A 64 -25.88 9.95 -3.78
CA TYR A 64 -26.53 9.44 -4.98
C TYR A 64 -25.58 8.64 -5.90
N ALA A 65 -24.33 8.38 -5.50
CA ALA A 65 -23.41 7.62 -6.34
C ALA A 65 -23.87 6.16 -6.47
N LEU A 66 -24.00 5.70 -7.72
CA LEU A 66 -24.34 4.29 -8.03
C LEU A 66 -23.27 3.33 -7.52
N HIS A 67 -22.00 3.73 -7.59
CA HIS A 67 -20.86 2.99 -7.04
C HIS A 67 -20.10 3.90 -6.08
N LYS A 68 -19.95 3.44 -4.84
CA LYS A 68 -19.14 4.11 -3.82
C LYS A 68 -17.75 3.49 -3.81
N THR A 69 -16.74 4.34 -3.82
CA THR A 69 -15.35 3.91 -3.63
C THR A 69 -15.14 3.62 -2.15
N HIS A 70 -14.64 2.43 -1.83
CA HIS A 70 -14.31 2.05 -0.47
C HIS A 70 -12.82 2.20 -0.22
N TYR A 71 -12.46 2.67 0.96
CA TYR A 71 -11.07 2.70 1.38
C TYR A 71 -10.52 1.27 1.54
N LEU A 72 -9.30 1.06 1.06
CA LEU A 72 -8.55 -0.19 1.12
C LEU A 72 -7.47 -0.04 2.20
N PRO A 73 -7.71 -0.55 3.43
CA PRO A 73 -6.80 -0.31 4.56
C PRO A 73 -5.38 -0.83 4.32
N ALA A 74 -5.26 -1.93 3.57
CA ALA A 74 -3.98 -2.54 3.25
C ALA A 74 -3.09 -1.63 2.39
N LEU A 75 -3.66 -0.87 1.44
CA LEU A 75 -2.91 0.06 0.61
C LEU A 75 -2.49 1.31 1.40
N GLY A 76 -3.38 1.84 2.23
CA GLY A 76 -3.03 2.93 3.15
C GLY A 76 -1.93 2.53 4.12
N GLN A 77 -2.03 1.33 4.70
CA GLN A 77 -0.97 0.79 5.57
C GLN A 77 0.35 0.61 4.83
N ARG A 78 0.32 0.14 3.58
CA ARG A 78 1.52 0.04 2.73
C ARG A 78 2.16 1.40 2.51
N MET A 79 1.39 2.46 2.29
CA MET A 79 1.94 3.82 2.16
C MET A 79 2.60 4.29 3.47
N LEU A 80 1.92 4.09 4.61
CA LEU A 80 2.45 4.43 5.93
C LEU A 80 3.74 3.66 6.25
N ASP A 81 3.79 2.37 5.94
CA ASP A 81 4.97 1.54 6.17
C ASP A 81 6.12 1.95 5.25
N THR A 82 5.84 2.32 3.98
CA THR A 82 6.85 2.91 3.09
C THR A 82 7.36 4.23 3.66
N TRP A 83 6.48 5.12 4.11
CA TRP A 83 6.86 6.42 4.70
C TRP A 83 7.72 6.26 5.95
N ARG A 84 7.40 5.31 6.83
CA ARG A 84 8.20 5.01 8.04
C ARG A 84 9.61 4.51 7.73
N GLN A 85 9.82 3.95 6.54
CA GLN A 85 11.14 3.47 6.10
C GLN A 85 11.98 4.56 5.43
N LEU A 86 11.40 5.74 5.20
CA LEU A 86 12.13 6.89 4.66
C LEU A 86 13.03 7.52 5.72
N SER A 87 14.11 8.14 5.25
CA SER A 87 14.93 9.01 6.08
C SER A 87 14.17 10.26 6.51
N ALA A 88 14.61 10.91 7.60
CA ALA A 88 13.99 12.15 8.07
C ALA A 88 13.98 13.26 6.99
N GLN A 89 15.02 13.31 6.15
CA GLN A 89 15.10 14.28 5.06
C GLN A 89 14.09 13.99 3.94
N GLU A 90 13.92 12.71 3.57
CA GLU A 90 12.87 12.30 2.63
C GLU A 90 11.48 12.61 3.20
N GLN A 91 11.23 12.32 4.48
CA GLN A 91 9.95 12.63 5.12
C GLN A 91 9.63 14.12 5.12
N GLN A 92 10.60 15.00 5.38
CA GLN A 92 10.44 16.45 5.27
C GLN A 92 10.14 16.89 3.83
N THR A 93 10.90 16.34 2.88
CA THR A 93 10.70 16.63 1.44
C THR A 93 9.30 16.23 0.97
N LEU A 94 8.74 15.14 1.52
CA LEU A 94 7.38 14.69 1.22
C LEU A 94 6.29 15.69 1.66
N GLY A 95 6.49 16.34 2.81
CA GLY A 95 5.56 17.36 3.30
C GLY A 95 5.64 18.68 2.52
N GLU A 96 6.83 19.03 2.03
CA GLU A 96 7.08 20.29 1.32
C GLU A 96 6.77 20.22 -0.19
N ASP A 97 7.11 19.12 -0.86
CA ASP A 97 7.00 18.98 -2.32
C ASP A 97 6.15 17.78 -2.73
N ARG A 98 4.90 18.07 -3.11
CA ARG A 98 3.93 17.07 -3.57
C ARG A 98 4.34 16.37 -4.86
N GLN A 99 5.08 17.03 -5.76
CA GLN A 99 5.55 16.38 -7.00
C GLN A 99 6.62 15.35 -6.67
N ARG A 100 7.56 15.74 -5.80
CA ARG A 100 8.67 14.89 -5.38
C ARG A 100 8.24 13.73 -4.48
N CYS A 101 7.16 13.91 -3.73
CA CYS A 101 6.53 12.84 -2.95
C CYS A 101 6.19 11.60 -3.80
N GLY A 102 5.58 11.81 -4.97
CA GLY A 102 5.19 10.71 -5.85
C GLY A 102 6.38 9.92 -6.39
N GLU A 103 7.49 10.60 -6.67
CA GLU A 103 8.71 9.97 -7.16
C GLU A 103 9.41 9.14 -6.07
N ILE A 104 9.62 9.72 -4.89
CA ILE A 104 10.26 9.05 -3.74
C ILE A 104 9.50 7.77 -3.36
N LEU A 105 8.17 7.85 -3.23
CA LEU A 105 7.37 6.69 -2.87
C LEU A 105 7.37 5.61 -3.97
N ARG A 106 7.37 6.02 -5.25
CA ARG A 106 7.44 5.08 -6.37
C ARG A 106 8.75 4.31 -6.37
N GLU A 107 9.88 5.01 -6.21
CA GLU A 107 11.20 4.39 -6.19
C GLU A 107 11.35 3.37 -5.04
N LYS A 108 10.89 3.71 -3.84
CA LYS A 108 10.95 2.79 -2.69
C LYS A 108 10.05 1.57 -2.84
N GLN A 109 8.92 1.71 -3.53
CA GLN A 109 8.00 0.59 -3.80
C GLN A 109 8.55 -0.34 -4.89
N GLN A 110 9.17 0.23 -5.93
CA GLN A 110 9.82 -0.55 -7.00
C GLN A 110 11.08 -1.27 -6.50
N GLY A 111 11.86 -0.64 -5.62
CA GLY A 111 13.07 -1.24 -5.02
C GLY A 111 12.80 -2.45 -4.10
N LYS A 112 11.58 -2.62 -3.60
CA LYS A 112 11.15 -3.81 -2.83
C LYS A 112 10.69 -4.99 -3.70
N SER A 113 10.49 -4.77 -5.00
CA SER A 113 10.00 -5.78 -5.92
C SER A 113 11.11 -6.56 -6.65
N SER A 114 12.38 -6.38 -6.23
CA SER A 114 13.55 -7.06 -6.79
C SER A 114 14.23 -7.99 -5.80
#